data_AF-A0A7C5EYV1-F1
#
_entry.id   AF-A0A7C5EYV1-F1
#
_cell.length_a   1.000
_cell.length_b   1.000
_cell.length_c   1.000
_cell.angle_alpha   90.00
_cell.angle_beta   90.00
_cell.angle_gamma   90.00
#
_symmetry.space_group_name_H-M   'P 1'
#
loop_
_entity.id
_entity.type
_entity.pdbx_description
1 polymer ?
#
loop_
_entity_poly.entity_id
_entity_poly.type
_entity_poly.pdbx_seq_one_letter_code
_entity_poly.pdbx_strand_id
1 'polypeptide(L)'
;MTIGFHSPLPPAPTGVADYARALLELLARRGKVEVGAKRAAVHLYHIGNNQLHAEIYRRALEVPGVVVLHDAVLHHFFLGSLTREAYAEEFVYNYGAWSRALAEELWRDRARSASDERYYRYPMLRRLAERSLAIVVHNPAAARMVRQHAPRARVVEIPHLFWEPMQAAPGEVEWLRSKWRDYTFAVMGYLRESKRLSTIFKVFDELSREGTQAKLLLAGEFASPAYEKALAHWLSREWVIRYNWLPEREFWLVARAVDALINLRWPSAGETSGLAIRMMGLGKPVVLSACEENSVFPDEVCLKIDAGVPEAGELRCAMQLLATERSLGAALGKLAAAHIRRKHAVEVVAESFWKLLSECRENAY
;
A
#
# COMPACT_ATOMS: atom_id res chain seq x y z
N MET A 1 18.22 -23.52 -7.58
CA MET A 1 16.74 -23.55 -7.66
C MET A 1 16.31 -22.56 -8.73
N THR A 2 15.44 -22.97 -9.66
CA THR A 2 14.83 -22.03 -10.62
C THR A 2 13.50 -21.54 -10.06
N ILE A 3 13.36 -20.23 -9.86
CA ILE A 3 12.12 -19.58 -9.41
C ILE A 3 11.39 -19.04 -10.63
N GLY A 4 10.13 -19.41 -10.82
CA GLY A 4 9.26 -18.81 -11.83
C GLY A 4 8.59 -17.56 -11.25
N PHE A 5 8.98 -16.39 -11.71
CA PHE A 5 8.58 -15.10 -11.15
C PHE A 5 7.45 -14.47 -11.97
N HIS A 6 6.31 -14.19 -11.35
CA HIS A 6 5.12 -13.69 -12.02
C HIS A 6 4.59 -12.45 -11.31
N SER A 7 4.79 -11.29 -11.93
CA SER A 7 4.34 -10.00 -11.43
C SER A 7 4.16 -9.04 -12.60
N PRO A 8 3.28 -8.01 -12.50
CA PRO A 8 3.49 -6.80 -13.27
C PRO A 8 4.90 -6.26 -12.96
N LEU A 9 5.60 -5.79 -13.98
CA LEU A 9 6.91 -5.16 -13.85
C LEU A 9 6.84 -3.76 -14.48
N PRO A 10 7.70 -2.81 -14.08
CA PRO A 10 7.68 -1.49 -14.70
C PRO A 10 8.02 -1.64 -16.19
N PRO A 11 7.35 -0.91 -17.09
CA PRO A 11 6.71 0.40 -16.84
C PRO A 11 5.23 0.38 -16.39
N ALA A 12 4.67 -0.75 -15.95
CA ALA A 12 3.32 -0.76 -15.38
C ALA A 12 3.19 0.24 -14.20
N PRO A 13 2.19 1.14 -14.19
CA PRO A 13 2.07 2.23 -13.21
C PRO A 13 1.44 1.75 -11.88
N THR A 14 2.12 0.84 -11.18
CA THR A 14 1.65 0.25 -9.92
C THR A 14 2.79 0.07 -8.94
N GLY A 15 2.52 0.32 -7.65
CA GLY A 15 3.50 0.09 -6.58
C GLY A 15 3.96 -1.37 -6.48
N VAL A 16 3.14 -2.32 -6.94
CA VAL A 16 3.51 -3.74 -7.00
C VAL A 16 4.63 -3.97 -8.02
N ALA A 17 4.63 -3.23 -9.13
CA ALA A 17 5.68 -3.36 -10.15
C ALA A 17 7.05 -2.93 -9.62
N ASP A 18 7.11 -1.79 -8.93
CA ASP A 18 8.35 -1.31 -8.29
C ASP A 18 8.84 -2.30 -7.23
N TYR A 19 7.94 -2.77 -6.37
CA TYR A 19 8.25 -3.78 -5.35
C TYR A 19 8.81 -5.05 -6.00
N ALA A 20 8.12 -5.56 -7.02
CA ALA A 20 8.48 -6.80 -7.69
C ALA A 20 9.82 -6.70 -8.42
N ARG A 21 10.11 -5.55 -9.05
CA ARG A 21 11.42 -5.26 -9.64
C ARG A 21 12.53 -5.37 -8.59
N ALA A 22 12.37 -4.70 -7.45
CA ALA A 22 13.36 -4.72 -6.38
C ALA A 22 13.57 -6.14 -5.82
N LEU A 23 12.48 -6.88 -5.58
CA LEU A 23 12.56 -8.26 -5.10
C LEU A 23 13.22 -9.20 -6.14
N LEU A 24 12.88 -9.04 -7.42
CA LEU A 24 13.46 -9.81 -8.53
C LEU A 24 14.99 -9.67 -8.56
N GLU A 25 15.50 -8.43 -8.47
CA GLU A 25 16.94 -8.17 -8.45
C GLU A 25 17.64 -8.85 -7.26
N LEU A 26 17.01 -8.83 -6.07
CA LEU A 26 17.55 -9.46 -4.87
C LEU A 26 17.56 -10.99 -4.96
N LEU A 27 16.49 -11.57 -5.49
CA LEU A 27 16.38 -13.02 -5.66
C LEU A 27 17.32 -13.54 -6.76
N ALA A 28 17.52 -12.77 -7.83
CA ALA A 28 18.45 -13.10 -8.91
C ALA A 28 19.91 -13.19 -8.44
N ARG A 29 20.28 -12.46 -7.38
CA ARG A 29 21.61 -12.58 -6.73
C ARG A 29 21.78 -13.89 -5.96
N ARG A 30 20.68 -14.56 -5.59
CA ARG A 30 20.68 -15.79 -4.77
C ARG A 30 20.49 -17.05 -5.61
N GLY A 31 19.92 -16.95 -6.80
CA GLY A 31 19.86 -18.05 -7.76
C GLY A 31 19.10 -17.72 -9.04
N LYS A 32 18.75 -18.75 -9.81
CA LYS A 32 18.10 -18.58 -11.12
C LYS A 32 16.65 -18.14 -10.95
N VAL A 33 16.31 -16.96 -11.46
CA VAL A 33 14.95 -16.45 -11.50
C VAL A 33 14.55 -16.22 -12.96
N GLU A 34 13.42 -16.78 -13.37
CA GLU A 34 12.89 -16.66 -14.73
C GLU A 34 11.51 -16.02 -14.69
N VAL A 35 11.37 -14.85 -15.30
CA VAL A 35 10.10 -14.12 -15.38
C VAL A 35 9.15 -14.85 -16.34
N GLY A 36 7.92 -15.13 -15.89
CA GLY A 36 6.91 -15.78 -16.72
C GLY A 36 7.19 -17.25 -17.06
N ALA A 37 8.06 -17.92 -16.29
CA ALA A 37 8.46 -19.29 -16.57
C ALA A 37 7.26 -20.25 -16.59
N LYS A 38 7.18 -21.11 -17.61
CA LYS A 38 6.17 -22.18 -17.70
C LYS A 38 6.45 -23.33 -16.74
N ARG A 39 7.73 -23.60 -16.46
CA ARG A 39 8.20 -24.64 -15.53
C ARG A 39 9.28 -24.04 -14.65
N ALA A 40 9.16 -24.23 -13.35
CA ALA A 40 10.14 -23.83 -12.36
C ALA A 40 10.10 -24.82 -11.20
N ALA A 41 11.11 -24.79 -10.34
CA ALA A 41 11.12 -25.60 -9.12
C ALA A 41 10.08 -25.10 -8.11
N VAL A 42 9.81 -23.79 -8.12
CA VAL A 42 8.74 -23.14 -7.37
C VAL A 42 8.33 -21.87 -8.11
N HIS A 43 7.04 -21.52 -8.05
CA HIS A 43 6.52 -20.29 -8.63
C HIS A 43 6.23 -19.25 -7.53
N LEU A 44 6.53 -17.98 -7.83
CA LEU A 44 6.22 -16.82 -7.00
C LEU A 44 5.27 -15.91 -7.77
N TYR A 45 4.07 -15.70 -7.23
CA TYR A 45 2.99 -14.94 -7.87
C TYR A 45 2.69 -13.67 -7.06
N HIS A 46 2.79 -12.50 -7.68
CA HIS A 46 2.39 -11.23 -7.05
C HIS A 46 0.97 -10.89 -7.45
N ILE A 47 0.08 -10.79 -6.46
CA ILE A 47 -1.34 -10.51 -6.64
C ILE A 47 -1.71 -9.25 -5.87
N GLY A 48 -2.38 -8.32 -6.54
CA GLY A 48 -2.95 -7.11 -5.95
C GLY A 48 -4.38 -6.88 -6.44
N ASN A 49 -5.05 -5.86 -5.91
CA ASN A 49 -6.47 -5.62 -6.13
C ASN A 49 -6.75 -4.84 -7.44
N ASN A 50 -6.23 -5.30 -8.58
CA ASN A 50 -6.47 -4.69 -9.90
C ASN A 50 -6.26 -5.68 -11.06
N GLN A 51 -6.82 -5.36 -12.24
CA GLN A 51 -6.87 -6.26 -13.41
C GLN A 51 -5.51 -6.66 -14.00
N LEU A 52 -4.41 -5.94 -13.69
CA LEU A 52 -3.07 -6.29 -14.18
C LEU A 52 -2.61 -7.67 -13.68
N HIS A 53 -3.26 -8.18 -12.63
CA HIS A 53 -2.96 -9.47 -12.03
C HIS A 53 -3.79 -10.62 -12.60
N ALA A 54 -4.68 -10.40 -13.58
CA ALA A 54 -5.64 -11.42 -14.05
C ALA A 54 -4.96 -12.70 -14.58
N GLU A 55 -3.98 -12.56 -15.48
CA GLU A 55 -3.23 -13.70 -16.01
C GLU A 55 -2.37 -14.39 -14.95
N ILE A 56 -1.82 -13.62 -14.01
CA ILE A 56 -1.00 -14.13 -12.91
C ILE A 56 -1.87 -14.93 -11.95
N TYR A 57 -3.07 -14.44 -11.63
CA TYR A 57 -4.07 -15.10 -10.81
C TYR A 57 -4.50 -16.42 -11.45
N ARG A 58 -4.86 -16.41 -12.74
CA ARG A 58 -5.21 -17.63 -13.48
C ARG A 58 -4.07 -18.65 -13.42
N ARG A 59 -2.83 -18.21 -13.63
CA ARG A 59 -1.66 -19.09 -13.56
C ARG A 59 -1.44 -19.67 -12.15
N ALA A 60 -1.63 -18.88 -11.11
CA ALA A 60 -1.50 -19.33 -9.71
C ALA A 60 -2.52 -20.42 -9.35
N LEU A 61 -3.70 -20.42 -9.98
CA LEU A 61 -4.70 -21.48 -9.82
C LEU A 61 -4.36 -22.75 -10.62
N GLU A 62 -3.72 -22.62 -11.78
CA GLU A 62 -3.32 -23.75 -12.63
C GLU A 62 -2.10 -24.49 -12.09
N VAL A 63 -1.10 -23.74 -11.61
CA VAL A 63 0.15 -24.28 -11.09
C VAL A 63 0.40 -23.69 -9.71
N PRO A 64 0.09 -24.43 -8.64
CA PRO A 64 0.32 -24.02 -7.26
C PRO A 64 1.74 -23.49 -7.03
N GLY A 65 1.84 -22.39 -6.29
CA GLY A 65 3.10 -21.76 -5.90
C GLY A 65 2.93 -20.90 -4.66
N VAL A 66 3.93 -20.08 -4.37
CA VAL A 66 3.88 -19.07 -3.32
C VAL A 66 3.21 -17.81 -3.88
N VAL A 67 2.18 -17.31 -3.21
CA VAL A 67 1.48 -16.08 -3.59
C VAL A 67 1.89 -14.97 -2.63
N VAL A 68 2.22 -13.80 -3.15
CA VAL A 68 2.39 -12.54 -2.40
C VAL A 68 1.14 -11.70 -2.59
N LEU A 69 0.37 -11.52 -1.53
CA LEU A 69 -0.78 -10.64 -1.51
C LEU A 69 -0.34 -9.22 -1.11
N HIS A 70 -0.41 -8.31 -2.07
CA HIS A 70 -0.17 -6.88 -1.87
C HIS A 70 -1.39 -6.18 -1.27
N ASP A 71 -2.58 -6.66 -1.61
CA ASP A 71 -3.87 -6.27 -1.06
C ASP A 71 -4.61 -7.56 -0.67
N ALA A 72 -5.21 -7.60 0.52
CA ALA A 72 -5.95 -8.77 0.99
C ALA A 72 -7.41 -8.76 0.53
N VAL A 73 -7.95 -7.62 0.12
CA VAL A 73 -9.29 -7.54 -0.47
C VAL A 73 -9.18 -7.56 -1.99
N LEU A 74 -9.53 -8.69 -2.62
CA LEU A 74 -9.51 -8.87 -4.08
C LEU A 74 -10.84 -8.53 -4.76
N HIS A 75 -11.75 -7.87 -4.05
CA HIS A 75 -13.08 -7.57 -4.54
C HIS A 75 -13.05 -6.73 -5.83
N HIS A 76 -12.27 -5.64 -5.87
CA HIS A 76 -12.17 -4.79 -7.05
C HIS A 76 -11.43 -5.47 -8.21
N PHE A 77 -10.49 -6.37 -7.92
CA PHE A 77 -9.89 -7.27 -8.91
C PHE A 77 -10.98 -8.09 -9.60
N PHE A 78 -11.85 -8.76 -8.86
CA PHE A 78 -12.92 -9.57 -9.45
C PHE A 78 -13.97 -8.75 -10.19
N LEU A 79 -14.36 -7.59 -9.65
CA LEU A 79 -15.27 -6.67 -10.36
C LEU A 79 -14.70 -6.23 -11.71
N GLY A 80 -13.37 -6.09 -11.78
CA GLY A 80 -12.68 -5.71 -13.00
C GLY A 80 -12.41 -6.88 -13.95
N SER A 81 -12.26 -8.10 -13.46
CA SER A 81 -11.74 -9.23 -14.24
C SER A 81 -12.76 -10.30 -14.62
N LEU A 82 -13.93 -10.33 -13.98
CA LEU A 82 -14.95 -11.36 -14.19
C LEU A 82 -16.18 -10.83 -14.93
N THR A 83 -16.97 -11.75 -15.50
CA THR A 83 -18.35 -11.47 -15.88
C THR A 83 -19.25 -11.44 -14.64
N ARG A 84 -20.48 -10.94 -14.78
CA ARG A 84 -21.46 -10.94 -13.68
C ARG A 84 -21.68 -12.34 -13.12
N GLU A 85 -21.86 -13.31 -14.00
CA GLU A 85 -22.13 -14.69 -13.65
C GLU A 85 -20.92 -15.31 -12.93
N ALA A 86 -19.71 -15.14 -13.48
CA ALA A 86 -18.49 -15.63 -12.85
C ALA A 86 -18.19 -14.95 -11.50
N TYR A 87 -18.47 -13.66 -11.37
CA TYR A 87 -18.36 -12.94 -10.10
C TYR A 87 -19.33 -13.50 -9.05
N ALA A 88 -20.58 -13.77 -9.43
CA ALA A 88 -21.56 -14.36 -8.51
C ALA A 88 -21.13 -15.76 -8.06
N GLU A 89 -20.61 -16.60 -8.97
CA GLU A 89 -20.05 -17.91 -8.61
C GLU A 89 -18.83 -17.80 -7.68
N GLU A 90 -17.94 -16.84 -7.93
CA GLU A 90 -16.78 -16.62 -7.06
C GLU A 90 -17.20 -16.14 -5.67
N PHE A 91 -18.19 -15.26 -5.60
CA PHE A 91 -18.75 -14.80 -4.33
C PHE A 91 -19.39 -15.96 -3.55
N VAL A 92 -20.17 -16.80 -4.23
CA VAL A 92 -20.77 -18.01 -3.66
C VAL A 92 -19.70 -19.01 -3.20
N TYR A 93 -18.59 -19.15 -3.92
CA TYR A 93 -17.49 -20.01 -3.50
C TYR A 93 -16.90 -19.57 -2.15
N ASN A 94 -16.81 -18.26 -1.94
CA ASN A 94 -16.27 -17.67 -0.71
C ASN A 94 -17.25 -17.71 0.46
N TYR A 95 -18.55 -17.42 0.22
CA TYR A 95 -19.51 -17.14 1.29
C TYR A 95 -20.77 -18.03 1.29
N GLY A 96 -20.85 -19.02 0.41
CA GLY A 96 -21.97 -19.97 0.33
C GLY A 96 -23.10 -19.52 -0.59
N ALA A 97 -23.98 -20.46 -0.97
CA ALA A 97 -25.04 -20.24 -1.96
C ALA A 97 -26.05 -19.16 -1.58
N TRP A 98 -26.31 -18.96 -0.28
CA TRP A 98 -27.21 -17.92 0.22
C TRP A 98 -26.73 -16.49 -0.08
N SER A 99 -25.46 -16.32 -0.39
CA SER A 99 -24.85 -15.01 -0.65
C SER A 99 -25.05 -14.50 -2.09
N ARG A 100 -25.68 -15.30 -2.97
CA ARG A 100 -25.85 -14.97 -4.40
C ARG A 100 -26.62 -13.67 -4.63
N ALA A 101 -27.73 -13.46 -3.94
CA ALA A 101 -28.53 -12.24 -4.09
C ALA A 101 -27.72 -10.98 -3.72
N LEU A 102 -26.91 -11.07 -2.66
CA LEU A 102 -25.99 -10.01 -2.27
C LEU A 102 -24.90 -9.78 -3.33
N ALA A 103 -24.35 -10.85 -3.92
CA ALA A 103 -23.39 -10.73 -5.02
C ALA A 103 -24.00 -9.96 -6.20
N GLU A 104 -25.21 -10.33 -6.62
CA GLU A 104 -25.92 -9.66 -7.72
C GLU A 104 -26.19 -8.18 -7.42
N GLU A 105 -26.55 -7.85 -6.18
CA GLU A 105 -26.72 -6.47 -5.71
C GLU A 105 -25.40 -5.69 -5.79
N LEU A 106 -24.31 -6.23 -5.23
CA LEU A 106 -22.98 -5.61 -5.26
C LEU A 106 -22.47 -5.44 -6.70
N TRP A 107 -22.77 -6.38 -7.58
CA TRP A 107 -22.43 -6.24 -9.00
C TRP A 107 -23.19 -5.08 -9.65
N ARG A 108 -24.49 -4.96 -9.38
CA ARG A 108 -25.33 -3.88 -9.90
C ARG A 108 -24.85 -2.51 -9.40
N ASP A 109 -24.45 -2.42 -8.14
CA ASP A 109 -24.05 -1.17 -7.47
C ASP A 109 -22.56 -0.80 -7.67
N ARG A 110 -21.80 -1.60 -8.44
CA ARG A 110 -20.32 -1.51 -8.54
C ARG A 110 -19.76 -0.15 -8.93
N ALA A 111 -20.58 0.75 -9.49
CA ALA A 111 -20.19 2.15 -9.74
C ALA A 111 -19.81 2.90 -8.45
N ARG A 112 -20.27 2.44 -7.28
CA ARG A 112 -19.95 2.99 -5.95
C ARG A 112 -18.81 2.26 -5.25
N SER A 113 -18.20 1.25 -5.90
CA SER A 113 -17.23 0.36 -5.25
C SER A 113 -15.99 1.04 -4.69
N ALA A 114 -15.61 2.21 -5.20
CA ALA A 114 -14.44 2.96 -4.72
C ALA A 114 -14.65 3.59 -3.33
N SER A 115 -15.89 3.80 -2.89
CA SER A 115 -16.21 4.51 -1.64
C SER A 115 -17.17 3.75 -0.72
N ASP A 116 -17.89 2.76 -1.24
CA ASP A 116 -18.81 1.94 -0.46
C ASP A 116 -18.06 0.86 0.32
N GLU A 117 -18.15 0.93 1.65
CA GLU A 117 -17.46 0.03 2.58
C GLU A 117 -17.85 -1.44 2.37
N ARG A 118 -19.01 -1.74 1.78
CA ARG A 118 -19.42 -3.11 1.46
C ARG A 118 -18.37 -3.82 0.60
N TYR A 119 -17.68 -3.11 -0.28
CA TYR A 119 -16.65 -3.69 -1.17
C TYR A 119 -15.31 -3.95 -0.49
N TYR A 120 -15.14 -3.48 0.74
CA TYR A 120 -13.95 -3.72 1.57
C TYR A 120 -14.18 -4.83 2.60
N ARG A 121 -15.45 -5.19 2.83
CA ARG A 121 -15.85 -6.24 3.78
C ARG A 121 -15.77 -7.66 3.23
N TYR A 122 -15.61 -7.83 1.91
CA TYR A 122 -15.60 -9.13 1.24
C TYR A 122 -14.26 -9.39 0.51
N PRO A 123 -13.24 -9.91 1.21
CA PRO A 123 -11.91 -10.14 0.64
C PRO A 123 -11.84 -11.09 -0.57
N MET A 124 -12.71 -12.11 -0.60
CA MET A 124 -12.78 -13.10 -1.69
C MET A 124 -11.47 -13.88 -1.93
N LEU A 125 -10.81 -14.32 -0.85
CA LEU A 125 -9.47 -14.93 -0.91
C LEU A 125 -9.46 -16.46 -1.05
N ARG A 126 -10.60 -17.13 -0.83
CA ARG A 126 -10.64 -18.57 -0.56
C ARG A 126 -9.99 -19.41 -1.67
N ARG A 127 -10.37 -19.19 -2.93
CA ARG A 127 -9.90 -20.00 -4.06
C ARG A 127 -8.38 -19.92 -4.23
N LEU A 128 -7.84 -18.71 -4.16
CA LEU A 128 -6.39 -18.48 -4.26
C LEU A 128 -5.66 -19.11 -3.06
N ALA A 129 -6.20 -18.95 -1.86
CA ALA A 129 -5.59 -19.45 -0.64
C ALA A 129 -5.56 -20.97 -0.54
N GLU A 130 -6.63 -21.65 -0.95
CA GLU A 130 -6.69 -23.12 -0.95
C GLU A 130 -5.79 -23.76 -2.02
N ARG A 131 -5.44 -23.02 -3.07
CA ARG A 131 -4.57 -23.52 -4.16
C ARG A 131 -3.09 -23.18 -3.96
N SER A 132 -2.75 -22.24 -3.08
CA SER A 132 -1.38 -21.79 -2.87
C SER A 132 -0.59 -22.74 -1.97
N LEU A 133 0.71 -22.91 -2.25
CA LEU A 133 1.63 -23.63 -1.35
C LEU A 133 1.88 -22.82 -0.05
N ALA A 134 1.95 -21.50 -0.19
CA ALA A 134 1.99 -20.55 0.90
C ALA A 134 1.47 -19.19 0.41
N ILE A 135 0.92 -18.41 1.33
CA ILE A 135 0.58 -17.01 1.10
C ILE A 135 1.50 -16.14 1.96
N VAL A 136 2.22 -15.25 1.28
CA VAL A 136 2.94 -14.14 1.88
C VAL A 136 2.02 -12.93 1.97
N VAL A 137 1.97 -12.34 3.15
CA VAL A 137 1.28 -11.08 3.44
C VAL A 137 2.24 -10.12 4.14
N HIS A 138 1.92 -8.83 4.12
CA HIS A 138 2.79 -7.78 4.64
C HIS A 138 2.33 -7.18 5.98
N ASN A 139 1.18 -7.62 6.50
CA ASN A 139 0.58 -7.13 7.75
C ASN A 139 -0.35 -8.19 8.38
N PRO A 140 -0.66 -8.08 9.69
CA PRO A 140 -1.48 -9.06 10.39
C PRO A 140 -2.96 -9.05 9.98
N ALA A 141 -3.50 -7.92 9.51
CA ALA A 141 -4.89 -7.85 9.05
C ALA A 141 -5.10 -8.75 7.82
N ALA A 142 -4.20 -8.66 6.84
CA ALA A 142 -4.15 -9.54 5.68
C ALA A 142 -3.99 -11.01 6.10
N ALA A 143 -3.12 -11.29 7.06
CA ALA A 143 -2.91 -12.65 7.57
C ALA A 143 -4.20 -13.22 8.19
N ARG A 144 -4.90 -12.43 9.01
CA ARG A 144 -6.18 -12.79 9.61
C ARG A 144 -7.25 -13.00 8.53
N MET A 145 -7.36 -12.12 7.54
CA MET A 145 -8.31 -12.27 6.43
C MET A 145 -8.08 -13.58 5.65
N VAL A 146 -6.83 -13.93 5.34
CA VAL A 146 -6.48 -15.19 4.69
C VAL A 146 -6.88 -16.38 5.56
N ARG A 147 -6.52 -16.38 6.85
CA ARG A 147 -6.85 -17.46 7.80
C ARG A 147 -8.37 -17.66 7.97
N GLN A 148 -9.15 -16.57 7.91
CA GLN A 148 -10.61 -16.64 7.96
C GLN A 148 -11.22 -17.30 6.71
N HIS A 149 -10.65 -17.04 5.53
CA HIS A 149 -11.15 -17.62 4.26
C HIS A 149 -10.63 -19.04 4.01
N ALA A 150 -9.42 -19.35 4.46
CA ALA A 150 -8.78 -20.65 4.31
C ALA A 150 -7.98 -21.02 5.57
N PRO A 151 -8.61 -21.64 6.59
CA PRO A 151 -7.96 -21.96 7.86
C PRO A 151 -6.74 -22.89 7.77
N ARG A 152 -6.65 -23.67 6.68
CA ARG A 152 -5.53 -24.58 6.40
C ARG A 152 -4.42 -23.95 5.56
N ALA A 153 -4.60 -22.71 5.08
CA ALA A 153 -3.59 -22.05 4.27
C ALA A 153 -2.33 -21.76 5.11
N ARG A 154 -1.16 -22.05 4.53
CA ARG A 154 0.12 -21.67 5.12
C ARG A 154 0.33 -20.16 4.92
N VAL A 155 0.15 -19.37 5.96
CA VAL A 155 0.32 -17.91 5.93
C VAL A 155 1.66 -17.53 6.55
N VAL A 156 2.46 -16.75 5.81
CA VAL A 156 3.76 -16.24 6.25
C VAL A 156 3.76 -14.72 6.15
N GLU A 157 3.99 -14.05 7.27
CA GLU A 157 4.15 -12.59 7.29
C GLU A 157 5.61 -12.25 6.94
N ILE A 158 5.81 -11.56 5.81
CA ILE A 158 7.11 -11.01 5.43
C ILE A 158 6.94 -9.50 5.29
N PRO A 159 7.71 -8.67 6.02
CA PRO A 159 7.61 -7.21 5.91
C PRO A 159 7.79 -6.73 4.46
N HIS A 160 7.01 -5.71 4.08
CA HIS A 160 7.16 -5.09 2.77
C HIS A 160 8.54 -4.40 2.68
N LEU A 161 9.33 -4.71 1.65
CA LEU A 161 10.70 -4.21 1.51
C LEU A 161 10.80 -2.69 1.47
N PHE A 162 11.89 -2.18 2.03
CA PHE A 162 12.36 -0.81 1.86
C PHE A 162 13.65 -0.83 1.03
N TRP A 163 13.59 -0.28 -0.17
CA TRP A 163 14.76 -0.05 -1.01
C TRP A 163 15.09 1.44 -0.99
N GLU A 164 16.23 1.82 -0.42
CA GLU A 164 16.66 3.20 -0.41
C GLU A 164 17.18 3.60 -1.80
N PRO A 165 16.71 4.72 -2.38
CA PRO A 165 17.18 5.19 -3.68
C PRO A 165 18.59 5.77 -3.57
N MET A 166 19.17 6.02 -4.74
CA MET A 166 20.37 6.85 -4.84
C MET A 166 20.17 8.23 -4.18
N GLN A 167 21.24 8.77 -3.59
CA GLN A 167 21.19 10.08 -2.93
C GLN A 167 20.94 11.19 -3.95
N ALA A 168 20.22 12.23 -3.52
CA ALA A 168 20.09 13.47 -4.29
C ALA A 168 21.44 14.19 -4.35
N ALA A 169 21.65 15.02 -5.38
CA ALA A 169 22.86 15.83 -5.45
C ALA A 169 22.85 16.88 -4.33
N PRO A 170 24.05 17.28 -3.82
CA PRO A 170 24.14 18.28 -2.76
C PRO A 170 23.38 19.56 -3.11
N GLY A 171 22.53 20.04 -2.19
CA GLY A 171 21.79 21.29 -2.34
C GLY A 171 20.44 21.19 -3.07
N GLU A 172 20.13 20.08 -3.77
CA GLU A 172 18.85 19.94 -4.48
C GLU A 172 17.66 19.93 -3.51
N VAL A 173 17.81 19.23 -2.38
CA VAL A 173 16.76 19.08 -1.36
C VAL A 173 16.53 20.42 -0.65
N GLU A 174 17.62 21.11 -0.30
CA GLU A 174 17.59 22.43 0.35
C GLU A 174 16.96 23.48 -0.57
N TRP A 175 17.33 23.47 -1.86
CA TRP A 175 16.73 24.35 -2.86
C TRP A 175 15.23 24.12 -2.99
N LEU A 176 14.78 22.85 -3.07
CA LEU A 176 13.36 22.55 -3.19
C LEU A 176 12.59 22.98 -1.93
N ARG A 177 13.14 22.72 -0.73
CA ARG A 177 12.57 23.18 0.56
C ARG A 177 12.43 24.70 0.62
N SER A 178 13.43 25.44 0.12
CA SER A 178 13.43 26.91 0.16
C SER A 178 12.27 27.54 -0.61
N LYS A 179 11.70 26.82 -1.60
CA LYS A 179 10.54 27.27 -2.36
C LYS A 179 9.24 27.25 -1.56
N TRP A 180 9.12 26.34 -0.60
CA TRP A 180 7.89 26.15 0.17
C TRP A 180 7.91 26.97 1.47
N ARG A 181 9.11 27.19 2.04
CA ARG A 181 9.41 27.98 3.26
C ARG A 181 8.81 27.44 4.56
N ASP A 182 7.54 27.09 4.54
CA ASP A 182 6.75 26.61 5.67
C ASP A 182 6.92 25.11 5.88
N TYR A 183 6.41 24.61 7.01
CA TYR A 183 6.39 23.17 7.28
C TYR A 183 5.52 22.44 6.26
N THR A 184 6.09 21.48 5.52
CA THR A 184 5.39 20.84 4.39
C THR A 184 4.96 19.42 4.73
N PHE A 185 3.65 19.22 4.89
CA PHE A 185 3.04 17.88 4.92
C PHE A 185 2.83 17.39 3.50
N ALA A 186 2.92 16.07 3.29
CA ALA A 186 2.72 15.46 2.00
C ALA A 186 1.64 14.38 2.02
N VAL A 187 0.83 14.32 0.96
CA VAL A 187 0.02 13.16 0.58
C VAL A 187 0.43 12.78 -0.84
N MET A 188 1.07 11.62 -0.99
CA MET A 188 1.66 11.22 -2.28
C MET A 188 1.11 9.88 -2.79
N GLY A 189 1.25 9.63 -4.09
CA GLY A 189 0.71 8.46 -4.80
C GLY A 189 -0.74 8.67 -5.26
N TYR A 190 -1.35 7.65 -5.85
CA TYR A 190 -2.69 7.76 -6.45
C TYR A 190 -3.75 8.26 -5.45
N LEU A 191 -4.39 9.39 -5.76
CA LEU A 191 -5.26 10.17 -4.86
C LEU A 191 -6.70 9.67 -4.96
N ARG A 192 -7.01 8.66 -4.14
CA ARG A 192 -8.34 8.05 -3.99
C ARG A 192 -9.08 8.62 -2.76
N GLU A 193 -10.39 8.42 -2.74
CA GLU A 193 -11.29 8.72 -1.63
C GLU A 193 -10.77 8.12 -0.32
N SER A 194 -10.20 6.91 -0.38
CA SER A 194 -9.65 6.23 0.78
C SER A 194 -8.52 6.99 1.47
N LYS A 195 -7.83 7.94 0.80
CA LYS A 195 -6.76 8.76 1.41
C LYS A 195 -7.26 9.90 2.30
N ARG A 196 -8.56 10.01 2.52
CA ARG A 196 -9.16 10.96 3.49
C ARG A 196 -8.81 12.42 3.21
N LEU A 197 -8.60 12.80 1.95
CA LEU A 197 -8.26 14.17 1.57
C LEU A 197 -9.27 15.19 2.10
N SER A 198 -10.56 14.88 2.10
CA SER A 198 -11.59 15.76 2.65
C SER A 198 -11.43 16.02 4.15
N THR A 199 -11.01 15.02 4.94
CA THR A 199 -10.70 15.21 6.37
C THR A 199 -9.44 16.06 6.51
N ILE A 200 -8.39 15.73 5.76
CA ILE A 200 -7.11 16.44 5.78
C ILE A 200 -7.30 17.92 5.44
N PHE A 201 -8.07 18.24 4.40
CA PHE A 201 -8.33 19.62 4.00
C PHE A 201 -9.13 20.41 5.04
N LYS A 202 -10.13 19.81 5.69
CA LYS A 202 -10.88 20.47 6.77
C LYS A 202 -9.96 20.84 7.93
N VAL A 203 -9.08 19.92 8.32
CA VAL A 203 -8.07 20.17 9.35
C VAL A 203 -7.10 21.27 8.91
N PHE A 204 -6.65 21.28 7.65
CA PHE A 204 -5.81 22.37 7.14
C PHE A 204 -6.50 23.73 7.13
N ASP A 205 -7.78 23.80 6.79
CA ASP A 205 -8.55 25.05 6.88
C ASP A 205 -8.58 25.58 8.33
N GLU A 206 -8.69 24.70 9.32
CA GLU A 206 -8.63 25.06 10.75
C GLU A 206 -7.24 25.54 11.16
N LEU A 207 -6.20 24.77 10.86
CA LEU A 207 -4.80 25.14 11.16
C LEU A 207 -4.40 26.47 10.49
N SER A 208 -4.86 26.70 9.26
CA SER A 208 -4.61 27.95 8.54
C SER A 208 -5.31 29.15 9.21
N ARG A 209 -6.51 28.98 9.77
CA ARG A 209 -7.20 30.04 10.54
C ARG A 209 -6.52 30.32 11.87
N GLU A 210 -5.89 29.31 12.46
CA GLU A 210 -5.11 29.42 13.71
C GLU A 210 -3.71 30.03 13.48
N GLY A 211 -3.32 30.30 12.22
CA GLY A 211 -2.05 30.92 11.87
C GLY A 211 -0.87 29.94 11.80
N THR A 212 -1.13 28.64 11.76
CA THR A 212 -0.07 27.61 11.64
C THR A 212 0.59 27.69 10.27
N GLN A 213 1.91 27.92 10.25
CA GLN A 213 2.72 28.02 9.03
C GLN A 213 3.00 26.62 8.46
N ALA A 214 2.03 26.08 7.73
CA ALA A 214 2.13 24.79 7.08
C ALA A 214 1.57 24.79 5.65
N LYS A 215 2.13 23.92 4.81
CA LYS A 215 1.66 23.62 3.45
C LYS A 215 1.28 22.15 3.32
N LEU A 216 0.35 21.87 2.43
CA LEU A 216 -0.02 20.52 2.01
C LEU A 216 0.42 20.27 0.57
N LEU A 217 1.41 19.40 0.39
CA LEU A 217 1.85 18.92 -0.91
C LEU A 217 1.05 17.69 -1.31
N LEU A 218 0.38 17.77 -2.46
CA LEU A 218 -0.31 16.66 -3.10
C LEU A 218 0.50 16.23 -4.33
N ALA A 219 0.96 14.99 -4.36
CA ALA A 219 1.70 14.44 -5.49
C ALA A 219 1.08 13.15 -6.01
N GLY A 220 0.44 13.21 -7.17
CA GLY A 220 -0.15 12.04 -7.82
C GLY A 220 -1.43 12.36 -8.58
N GLU A 221 -1.89 11.39 -9.36
CA GLU A 221 -3.13 11.51 -10.12
C GLU A 221 -4.35 11.22 -9.25
N PHE A 222 -5.45 11.91 -9.51
CA PHE A 222 -6.75 11.64 -8.89
C PHE A 222 -7.39 10.38 -9.47
N ALA A 223 -8.12 9.67 -8.61
CA ALA A 223 -8.85 8.45 -8.99
C ALA A 223 -9.89 8.68 -10.09
N SER A 224 -10.49 9.88 -10.10
CA SER A 224 -11.41 10.30 -11.15
C SER A 224 -11.46 11.83 -11.25
N PRO A 225 -11.80 12.37 -12.44
CA PRO A 225 -12.07 13.80 -12.60
C PRO A 225 -13.20 14.31 -11.71
N ALA A 226 -14.20 13.46 -11.42
CA ALA A 226 -15.31 13.79 -10.54
C ALA A 226 -14.83 14.00 -9.09
N TYR A 227 -13.92 13.16 -8.61
CA TYR A 227 -13.33 13.29 -7.29
C TYR A 227 -12.46 14.55 -7.17
N GLU A 228 -11.62 14.83 -8.17
CA GLU A 228 -10.86 16.08 -8.22
C GLU A 228 -11.77 17.31 -8.19
N LYS A 229 -12.84 17.30 -9.00
CA LYS A 229 -13.83 18.40 -9.05
C LYS A 229 -14.52 18.61 -7.70
N ALA A 230 -14.84 17.54 -6.98
CA ALA A 230 -15.44 17.63 -5.65
C ALA A 230 -14.52 18.33 -4.62
N LEU A 231 -13.21 18.29 -4.84
CA LEU A 231 -12.19 18.89 -3.98
C LEU A 231 -11.69 20.26 -4.46
N ALA A 232 -12.19 20.76 -5.60
CA ALA A 232 -11.65 21.94 -6.29
C ALA A 232 -11.53 23.19 -5.39
N HIS A 233 -12.48 23.42 -4.49
CA HIS A 233 -12.47 24.58 -3.60
C HIS A 233 -11.32 24.54 -2.56
N TRP A 234 -10.87 23.36 -2.14
CA TRP A 234 -9.67 23.21 -1.32
C TRP A 234 -8.40 23.25 -2.16
N LEU A 235 -8.44 22.66 -3.37
CA LEU A 235 -7.29 22.62 -4.27
C LEU A 235 -6.82 24.00 -4.74
N SER A 236 -7.68 25.03 -4.66
CA SER A 236 -7.33 26.42 -4.97
C SER A 236 -6.76 27.22 -3.79
N ARG A 237 -6.60 26.61 -2.61
CA ARG A 237 -6.05 27.30 -1.42
C ARG A 237 -4.55 27.52 -1.57
N GLU A 238 -4.04 28.66 -1.10
CA GLU A 238 -2.61 29.02 -1.17
C GLU A 238 -1.69 28.10 -0.37
N TRP A 239 -2.25 27.36 0.60
CA TRP A 239 -1.50 26.37 1.36
C TRP A 239 -1.39 25.01 0.66
N VAL A 240 -2.02 24.81 -0.50
CA VAL A 240 -1.92 23.58 -1.29
C VAL A 240 -0.84 23.72 -2.37
N ILE A 241 0.08 22.76 -2.42
CA ILE A 241 1.08 22.60 -3.46
C ILE A 241 0.73 21.36 -4.27
N ARG A 242 0.65 21.48 -5.60
CA ARG A 242 0.21 20.38 -6.47
C ARG A 242 1.32 19.91 -7.39
N TYR A 243 1.55 18.61 -7.38
CA TYR A 243 2.35 17.88 -8.36
C TYR A 243 1.48 16.79 -8.98
N ASN A 244 1.66 16.59 -10.28
CA ASN A 244 1.09 15.43 -10.97
C ASN A 244 1.87 14.16 -10.57
N TRP A 245 1.72 13.09 -11.35
CA TRP A 245 2.60 11.94 -11.22
C TRP A 245 4.07 12.39 -11.30
N LEU A 246 4.86 11.95 -10.31
CA LEU A 246 6.29 12.24 -10.21
C LEU A 246 7.07 11.01 -10.72
N PRO A 247 7.99 11.19 -11.67
CA PRO A 247 8.96 10.15 -11.98
C PRO A 247 9.85 9.86 -10.76
N GLU A 248 10.56 8.73 -10.79
CA GLU A 248 11.27 8.20 -9.62
C GLU A 248 12.24 9.20 -8.97
N ARG A 249 13.07 9.89 -9.76
CA ARG A 249 14.03 10.86 -9.24
C ARG A 249 13.32 12.01 -8.52
N GLU A 250 12.33 12.61 -9.16
CA GLU A 250 11.56 13.73 -8.61
C GLU A 250 10.74 13.29 -7.40
N PHE A 251 10.18 12.09 -7.41
CA PHE A 251 9.51 11.49 -6.26
C PHE A 251 10.43 11.45 -5.05
N TRP A 252 11.66 10.95 -5.20
CA TRP A 252 12.62 10.86 -4.11
C TRP A 252 13.15 12.22 -3.67
N LEU A 253 13.32 13.16 -4.59
CA LEU A 253 13.69 14.54 -4.26
C LEU A 253 12.59 15.21 -3.41
N VAL A 254 11.33 15.10 -3.82
CA VAL A 254 10.17 15.60 -3.07
C VAL A 254 10.05 14.89 -1.72
N ALA A 255 10.15 13.56 -1.69
CA ALA A 255 10.09 12.77 -0.46
C ALA A 255 11.16 13.18 0.56
N ARG A 256 12.37 13.53 0.10
CA ARG A 256 13.44 14.07 0.96
C ARG A 256 13.19 15.53 1.37
N ALA A 257 12.54 16.33 0.54
CA ALA A 257 12.27 17.74 0.80
C ALA A 257 11.11 17.97 1.79
N VAL A 258 10.04 17.18 1.74
CA VAL A 258 8.89 17.36 2.64
C VAL A 258 9.26 17.06 4.10
N ASP A 259 8.49 17.60 5.03
CA ASP A 259 8.76 17.46 6.47
C ASP A 259 8.04 16.26 7.09
N ALA A 260 6.79 16.00 6.70
CA ALA A 260 6.01 14.86 7.21
C ALA A 260 5.11 14.24 6.13
N LEU A 261 4.81 12.94 6.26
CA LEU A 261 3.82 12.26 5.43
C LEU A 261 2.49 12.10 6.20
N ILE A 262 1.38 12.46 5.57
CA ILE A 262 0.04 12.05 6.00
C ILE A 262 -0.40 10.89 5.11
N ASN A 263 -0.51 9.70 5.68
CA ASN A 263 -0.91 8.48 4.99
C ASN A 263 -2.09 7.82 5.74
N LEU A 264 -3.16 8.60 5.86
CA LEU A 264 -4.44 8.09 6.32
C LEU A 264 -5.08 7.21 5.26
N ARG A 265 -5.81 6.20 5.72
CA ARG A 265 -6.56 5.30 4.88
C ARG A 265 -7.83 4.80 5.53
N TRP A 266 -8.97 5.11 4.91
CA TRP A 266 -10.24 4.47 5.26
C TRP A 266 -11.23 4.51 4.08
N PRO A 267 -11.90 3.39 3.73
CA PRO A 267 -11.73 2.03 4.27
C PRO A 267 -10.41 1.37 3.81
N SER A 268 -9.98 0.32 4.52
CA SER A 268 -8.75 -0.44 4.26
C SER A 268 -9.04 -1.75 3.52
N ALA A 269 -8.12 -2.18 2.67
CA ALA A 269 -8.14 -3.41 1.88
C ALA A 269 -7.13 -4.47 2.38
N GLY A 270 -6.63 -4.32 3.62
CA GLY A 270 -5.59 -5.18 4.18
C GLY A 270 -4.22 -5.00 3.50
N GLU A 271 -3.98 -3.85 2.87
CA GLU A 271 -2.72 -3.54 2.20
C GLU A 271 -1.67 -2.97 3.16
N THR A 272 -0.41 -3.04 2.73
CA THR A 272 0.69 -2.32 3.39
C THR A 272 1.16 -1.16 2.52
N SER A 273 1.20 0.06 3.07
CA SER A 273 1.61 1.25 2.32
C SER A 273 3.12 1.28 2.08
N GLY A 274 3.55 0.94 0.87
CA GLY A 274 4.95 1.09 0.45
C GLY A 274 5.46 2.54 0.59
N LEU A 275 4.59 3.54 0.41
CA LEU A 275 4.94 4.95 0.61
C LEU A 275 5.27 5.25 2.09
N ALA A 276 4.48 4.73 3.03
CA ALA A 276 4.75 4.93 4.45
C ALA A 276 6.11 4.36 4.83
N ILE A 277 6.42 3.14 4.39
CA ILE A 277 7.71 2.49 4.61
C ILE A 277 8.86 3.30 4.00
N ARG A 278 8.70 3.82 2.77
CA ARG A 278 9.71 4.67 2.12
C ARG A 278 9.96 5.94 2.92
N MET A 279 8.91 6.63 3.37
CA MET A 279 9.03 7.89 4.13
C MET A 279 9.61 7.66 5.53
N MET A 280 9.17 6.61 6.24
CA MET A 280 9.76 6.20 7.52
C MET A 280 11.24 5.82 7.34
N GLY A 281 11.60 5.12 6.27
CA GLY A 281 12.98 4.77 5.94
C GLY A 281 13.88 5.98 5.66
N LEU A 282 13.34 7.03 5.05
CA LEU A 282 14.00 8.33 4.90
C LEU A 282 14.09 9.13 6.20
N GLY A 283 13.53 8.61 7.30
CA GLY A 283 13.49 9.26 8.59
C GLY A 283 12.50 10.43 8.66
N LYS A 284 11.39 10.34 7.92
CA LYS A 284 10.30 11.31 7.99
C LYS A 284 9.27 10.87 9.04
N PRO A 285 8.75 11.80 9.86
CA PRO A 285 7.55 11.53 10.65
C PRO A 285 6.39 11.18 9.71
N VAL A 286 5.65 10.14 10.08
CA VAL A 286 4.50 9.64 9.31
C VAL A 286 3.28 9.55 10.21
N VAL A 287 2.17 10.11 9.72
CA VAL A 287 0.84 9.97 10.32
C VAL A 287 0.08 8.87 9.57
N LEU A 288 -0.34 7.84 10.29
CA LEU A 288 -1.06 6.67 9.78
C LEU A 288 -2.46 6.59 10.37
N SER A 289 -3.34 5.84 9.72
CA SER A 289 -4.58 5.40 10.37
C SER A 289 -4.27 4.33 11.43
N ALA A 290 -4.89 4.44 12.60
CA ALA A 290 -4.87 3.41 13.63
C ALA A 290 -5.74 2.23 13.17
N CYS A 291 -5.10 1.21 12.65
CA CYS A 291 -5.76 0.00 12.15
C CYS A 291 -4.82 -1.21 12.28
N GLU A 292 -5.38 -2.41 12.13
CA GLU A 292 -4.64 -3.65 12.28
C GLU A 292 -3.49 -3.76 11.27
N GLU A 293 -3.64 -3.24 10.05
CA GLU A 293 -2.61 -3.19 9.01
C GLU A 293 -1.34 -2.45 9.48
N ASN A 294 -1.52 -1.39 10.28
CA ASN A 294 -0.44 -0.55 10.79
C ASN A 294 -0.02 -0.92 12.22
N SER A 295 -0.61 -1.95 12.82
CA SER A 295 -0.31 -2.38 14.20
C SER A 295 1.12 -2.89 14.38
N VAL A 296 1.77 -3.31 13.29
CA VAL A 296 3.17 -3.76 13.29
C VAL A 296 4.18 -2.64 13.57
N PHE A 297 3.78 -1.39 13.36
CA PHE A 297 4.60 -0.24 13.67
C PHE A 297 4.38 0.15 15.14
N PRO A 298 5.43 0.18 15.99
CA PRO A 298 5.31 0.68 17.35
C PRO A 298 4.85 2.14 17.41
N ASP A 299 4.26 2.57 18.52
CA ASP A 299 3.75 3.95 18.66
C ASP A 299 4.90 4.98 18.72
N GLU A 300 6.14 4.55 18.99
CA GLU A 300 7.30 5.45 19.01
C GLU A 300 7.90 5.73 17.63
N VAL A 301 7.37 5.11 16.55
CA VAL A 301 7.91 5.29 15.19
C VAL A 301 6.96 6.00 14.22
N CYS A 302 5.68 6.13 14.58
CA CYS A 302 4.70 6.85 13.79
C CYS A 302 3.55 7.35 14.68
N LEU A 303 2.84 8.38 14.21
CA LEU A 303 1.60 8.81 14.85
C LEU A 303 0.44 8.06 14.21
N LYS A 304 -0.46 7.50 15.02
CA LYS A 304 -1.64 6.78 14.53
C LYS A 304 -2.90 7.53 14.94
N ILE A 305 -3.81 7.68 13.99
CA ILE A 305 -5.05 8.44 14.12
C ILE A 305 -6.24 7.49 14.00
N ASP A 306 -7.10 7.49 15.00
CA ASP A 306 -8.31 6.67 15.00
C ASP A 306 -9.28 7.13 13.92
N ALA A 307 -9.84 6.17 13.19
CA ALA A 307 -10.85 6.45 12.18
C ALA A 307 -12.20 6.80 12.85
N GLY A 308 -13.05 7.53 12.12
CA GLY A 308 -14.41 7.86 12.56
C GLY A 308 -14.49 9.23 13.24
N VAL A 309 -15.22 9.31 14.36
CA VAL A 309 -15.52 10.57 15.06
C VAL A 309 -14.27 11.33 15.54
N PRO A 310 -13.24 10.69 16.14
CA PRO A 310 -12.07 11.43 16.64
C PRO A 310 -11.08 11.84 15.53
N GLU A 311 -11.17 11.27 14.33
CA GLU A 311 -10.17 11.37 13.25
C GLU A 311 -9.71 12.81 12.99
N ALA A 312 -10.65 13.74 12.85
CA ALA A 312 -10.32 15.14 12.54
C ALA A 312 -9.60 15.85 13.70
N GLY A 313 -10.03 15.62 14.94
CA GLY A 313 -9.44 16.25 16.12
C GLY A 313 -8.04 15.74 16.41
N GLU A 314 -7.85 14.42 16.36
CA GLU A 314 -6.54 13.79 16.53
C GLU A 314 -5.57 14.18 15.41
N LEU A 315 -6.04 14.18 14.15
CA LEU A 315 -5.23 14.62 13.03
C LEU A 315 -4.78 16.07 13.20
N ARG A 316 -5.68 16.96 13.62
CA ARG A 316 -5.35 18.36 13.92
C ARG A 316 -4.25 18.46 14.98
N CYS A 317 -4.40 17.76 16.10
CA CYS A 317 -3.41 17.74 17.18
C CYS A 317 -2.05 17.23 16.69
N ALA A 318 -2.03 16.13 15.96
CA ALA A 318 -0.80 15.54 15.40
C ALA A 318 -0.11 16.51 14.42
N MET A 319 -0.87 17.14 13.53
CA MET A 319 -0.32 18.09 12.56
C MET A 319 0.18 19.37 13.23
N GLN A 320 -0.57 19.92 14.19
CA GLN A 320 -0.13 21.09 14.95
C GLN A 320 1.19 20.80 15.65
N LEU A 321 1.26 19.68 16.37
CA LEU A 321 2.45 19.24 17.09
C LEU A 321 3.66 19.09 16.17
N LEU A 322 3.50 18.43 15.02
CA LEU A 322 4.58 18.25 14.05
C LEU A 322 5.06 19.58 13.44
N ALA A 323 4.14 20.51 13.18
CA ALA A 323 4.46 21.80 12.59
C ALA A 323 5.17 22.75 13.58
N THR A 324 4.80 22.71 14.86
CA THR A 324 5.38 23.58 15.89
C THR A 324 6.65 22.99 16.53
N GLU A 325 6.65 21.68 16.82
CA GLU A 325 7.75 20.98 17.49
C GLU A 325 8.59 20.15 16.51
N ARG A 326 9.41 20.84 15.70
CA ARG A 326 10.25 20.20 14.66
C ARG A 326 11.23 19.16 15.24
N SER A 327 11.71 19.38 16.46
CA SER A 327 12.62 18.45 17.16
C SER A 327 11.95 17.10 17.44
N LEU A 328 10.66 17.11 17.81
CA LEU A 328 9.88 15.90 18.02
C LEU A 328 9.68 15.14 16.72
N GLY A 329 9.31 15.83 15.64
CA GLY A 329 9.18 15.21 14.32
C GLY A 329 10.49 14.56 13.84
N ALA A 330 11.63 15.21 14.08
CA ALA A 330 12.95 14.66 13.76
C ALA A 330 13.31 13.44 14.63
N ALA A 331 12.97 13.46 15.92
CA ALA A 331 13.19 12.33 16.82
C ALA A 331 12.34 11.11 16.40
N LEU A 332 11.04 11.33 16.11
CA LEU A 332 10.12 10.32 15.61
C LEU A 332 10.65 9.70 14.30
N GLY A 333 11.05 10.56 13.35
CA GLY A 333 11.65 10.13 12.09
C GLY A 333 12.91 9.29 12.26
N LYS A 334 13.81 9.66 13.19
CA LYS A 334 15.02 8.87 13.49
C LYS A 334 14.69 7.47 14.00
N LEU A 335 13.71 7.35 14.89
CA LEU A 335 13.23 6.05 15.40
C LEU A 335 12.58 5.22 14.28
N ALA A 336 11.78 5.87 13.43
CA ALA A 336 11.19 5.25 12.25
C ALA A 336 12.24 4.68 11.29
N ALA A 337 13.26 5.46 10.94
CA ALA A 337 14.33 4.99 10.06
C ALA A 337 15.10 3.81 10.65
N ALA A 338 15.37 3.83 11.97
CA ALA A 338 16.01 2.72 12.67
C ALA A 338 15.14 1.45 12.63
N HIS A 339 13.83 1.59 12.84
CA HIS A 339 12.88 0.47 12.73
C HIS A 339 12.87 -0.12 11.32
N ILE A 340 12.72 0.72 10.29
CA ILE A 340 12.67 0.31 8.88
C ILE A 340 13.98 -0.39 8.47
N ARG A 341 15.15 0.17 8.80
CA ARG A 341 16.44 -0.47 8.49
C ARG A 341 16.61 -1.83 9.15
N ARG A 342 16.00 -2.06 10.32
CA ARG A 342 16.09 -3.34 11.03
C ARG A 342 15.13 -4.40 10.49
N LYS A 343 13.89 -4.00 10.15
CA LYS A 343 12.79 -4.94 9.85
C LYS A 343 12.44 -5.05 8.36
N HIS A 344 12.71 -4.00 7.59
CA HIS A 344 12.32 -3.88 6.18
C HIS A 344 13.52 -3.83 5.22
N ALA A 345 14.75 -4.02 5.74
CA ALA A 345 15.95 -4.06 4.91
C ALA A 345 15.86 -5.12 3.82
N VAL A 346 16.40 -4.79 2.65
CA VAL A 346 16.33 -5.61 1.44
C VAL A 346 16.92 -7.00 1.66
N GLU A 347 18.00 -7.11 2.44
CA GLU A 347 18.66 -8.38 2.75
C GLU A 347 17.76 -9.29 3.59
N VAL A 348 17.12 -8.74 4.62
CA VAL A 348 16.23 -9.46 5.54
C VAL A 348 15.00 -9.98 4.82
N VAL A 349 14.38 -9.14 4.00
CA VAL A 349 13.19 -9.50 3.22
C VAL A 349 13.56 -10.54 2.16
N ALA A 350 14.64 -10.33 1.40
CA ALA A 350 15.08 -11.27 0.38
C ALA A 350 15.47 -12.64 0.96
N GLU A 351 16.10 -12.68 2.14
CA GLU A 351 16.40 -13.92 2.84
C GLU A 351 15.13 -14.66 3.27
N SER A 352 14.14 -13.94 3.79
CA SER A 352 12.86 -14.51 4.19
C SER A 352 12.12 -15.14 3.01
N PHE A 353 12.09 -14.45 1.86
CA PHE A 353 11.55 -15.01 0.62
C PHE A 353 12.34 -16.22 0.14
N TRP A 354 13.67 -16.13 0.14
CA TRP A 354 14.54 -17.22 -0.32
C TRP A 354 14.35 -18.49 0.51
N LYS A 355 14.27 -18.35 1.84
CA LYS A 355 14.01 -19.44 2.77
C LYS A 355 12.65 -20.07 2.49
N LEU A 356 11.58 -19.27 2.42
CA LEU A 356 10.23 -19.76 2.15
C LEU A 356 10.15 -20.52 0.81
N LEU A 357 10.73 -19.96 -0.25
CA LEU A 357 10.73 -20.59 -1.57
C LEU A 357 11.50 -21.92 -1.58
N SER A 358 12.59 -22.01 -0.83
CA SER A 358 13.38 -23.23 -0.68
C SER A 358 12.60 -24.33 0.05
N GLU A 359 11.89 -23.98 1.13
CA GLU A 359 11.02 -24.90 1.87
C GLU A 359 9.82 -25.37 1.05
N CYS A 360 9.20 -24.49 0.26
CA CYS A 360 8.07 -24.85 -0.59
C CYS A 360 8.47 -25.76 -1.75
N ARG A 361 9.70 -25.64 -2.27
CA ARG A 361 10.26 -26.56 -3.26
C ARG A 361 10.35 -27.98 -2.70
N GLU A 362 10.85 -28.14 -1.47
CA GLU A 362 11.09 -29.46 -0.87
C GLU A 362 9.81 -30.26 -0.60
N ASN A 363 8.68 -29.57 -0.41
CA ASN A 363 7.37 -30.20 -0.21
C ASN A 363 6.59 -30.44 -1.52
N ALA A 364 7.11 -29.96 -2.67
CA ALA A 364 6.46 -30.11 -3.98
C ALA A 364 6.90 -31.38 -4.74
N TYR A 365 7.86 -32.11 -4.19
CA TYR A 365 8.33 -33.43 -4.60
C TYR A 365 8.15 -34.40 -3.45
#